data_AF-A0A0M3JG07-F1
#
_entry.id   AF-A0A0M3JG07-F1
#
_cell.length_a   1.000
_cell.length_b   1.000
_cell.length_c   1.000
_cell.angle_alpha   90.00
_cell.angle_beta   90.00
_cell.angle_gamma   90.00
#
_symmetry.space_group_name_H-M   'P 1'
#
loop_
_entity.id
_entity.type
_entity.pdbx_description
1 polymer ?
#
loop_
_entity_poly.entity_id
_entity_poly.type
_entity_poly.pdbx_seq_one_letter_code
_entity_poly.pdbx_strand_id
1 'polypeptide(L)' 'LACDENVMKKSGRILLTSDLGQEYGFVDIDGNTPSHIRSISGALDLAGWSRLAKFVPKFLRFPYWALHMSSNKF' A
#
# COMPACT_ATOMS: atom_id res chain seq x y z
N LEU A 1 2.15 -17.23 -2.93
CA LEU A 1 3.49 -16.86 -3.44
C LEU A 1 4.14 -17.98 -4.25
N ALA A 2 4.45 -19.15 -3.67
CA ALA A 2 5.08 -20.24 -4.43
C ALA A 2 4.18 -20.86 -5.52
N CYS A 3 2.86 -20.81 -5.34
CA CYS A 3 1.87 -21.28 -6.32
C CYS A 3 1.29 -20.15 -7.19
N ASP A 4 1.89 -18.95 -7.18
CA ASP A 4 1.47 -17.86 -8.06
C ASP A 4 1.99 -18.12 -9.48
N GLU A 5 1.10 -18.17 -10.47
CA GLU A 5 1.43 -18.32 -11.89
C GLU A 5 2.39 -17.22 -12.39
N ASN A 6 2.41 -16.06 -11.71
CA ASN A 6 3.24 -14.91 -12.03
C ASN A 6 4.46 -14.76 -11.10
N VAL A 7 4.90 -15.82 -10.41
CA VAL A 7 6.02 -15.76 -9.44
C VAL A 7 7.30 -15.16 -10.03
N MET A 8 7.60 -15.40 -11.31
CA MET A 8 8.78 -14.83 -11.99
C MET A 8 8.76 -13.30 -12.08
N LYS A 9 7.59 -12.66 -12.07
CA LYS A 9 7.47 -11.19 -12.05
C LYS A 9 7.82 -10.59 -10.68
N LYS A 10 7.77 -11.41 -9.63
CA LYS A 10 7.99 -11.04 -8.23
C LYS A 10 9.36 -11.48 -7.72
N SER A 11 9.95 -12.50 -8.34
CA SER A 11 11.29 -13.02 -8.00
C SER A 11 12.37 -11.93 -8.16
N GLY A 12 13.26 -11.84 -7.17
CA GLY A 12 14.36 -10.87 -7.14
C GLY A 12 13.97 -9.43 -6.81
N ARG A 13 12.72 -9.17 -6.43
CA ARG A 13 12.23 -7.82 -6.06
C ARG A 13 11.93 -7.73 -4.58
N ILE A 14 12.20 -6.56 -3.99
CA ILE A 14 11.73 -6.23 -2.65
C ILE A 14 10.28 -5.74 -2.81
N LEU A 15 9.35 -6.48 -2.24
CA LEU A 15 7.91 -6.21 -2.32
C LEU A 15 7.37 -5.92 -0.91
N LEU A 16 6.47 -4.96 -0.80
CA LEU A 16 5.78 -4.69 0.45
C LEU A 16 4.73 -5.77 0.70
N THR A 17 4.73 -6.33 1.91
CA THR A 17 3.79 -7.38 2.32
C THR A 17 2.33 -6.93 2.17
N SER A 18 2.05 -5.66 2.47
CA SER A 18 0.71 -5.09 2.31
C SER A 18 0.25 -5.07 0.84
N ASP A 19 1.15 -4.72 -0.08
CA ASP A 19 0.85 -4.71 -1.52
C ASP A 19 0.55 -6.11 -2.06
N LEU A 20 1.37 -7.09 -1.65
CA LEU A 20 1.12 -8.49 -1.96
C LEU A 20 -0.19 -8.97 -1.35
N GLY A 21 -0.47 -8.63 -0.10
CA GLY A 21 -1.69 -9.04 0.58
C GLY A 21 -2.93 -8.55 -0.17
N GLN A 22 -2.92 -7.32 -0.64
CA GLN A 22 -4.02 -6.79 -1.43
C GLN A 22 -4.09 -7.38 -2.85
N GLU A 23 -2.96 -7.64 -3.49
CA GLU A 23 -2.90 -8.31 -4.79
C GLU A 23 -3.50 -9.73 -4.71
N TYR A 24 -3.24 -10.45 -3.61
CA TYR A 24 -3.83 -11.77 -3.35
C TYR A 24 -5.22 -11.71 -2.70
N GLY A 25 -5.77 -10.52 -2.45
CA GLY A 25 -7.11 -10.36 -1.87
C GLY A 25 -7.23 -10.71 -0.39
N PHE A 26 -6.12 -10.65 0.37
CA PHE A 26 -6.17 -10.79 1.82
C PHE A 26 -6.95 -9.64 2.44
N VAL A 27 -7.96 -10.02 3.22
CA VAL A 27 -8.79 -9.14 4.03
C VAL A 27 -8.72 -9.62 5.47
N ASP A 28 -8.85 -8.69 6.40
CA ASP A 28 -8.99 -9.01 7.81
C ASP A 28 -10.34 -9.72 8.07
N ILE A 29 -10.50 -10.32 9.25
CA ILE A 29 -11.75 -10.99 9.67
C ILE A 29 -12.96 -10.05 9.59
N ASP A 30 -12.74 -8.74 9.74
CA ASP A 30 -13.74 -7.69 9.66
C ASP A 30 -14.00 -7.21 8.21
N GLY A 31 -13.41 -7.86 7.20
CA GLY A 31 -13.53 -7.51 5.79
C GLY A 31 -12.75 -6.25 5.38
N ASN A 32 -12.00 -5.65 6.31
CA ASN A 32 -11.18 -4.49 6.03
C ASN A 32 -9.82 -4.90 5.45
N THR A 33 -9.34 -4.12 4.48
CA THR A 33 -7.98 -4.30 3.96
C THR A 33 -6.97 -3.72 4.95
N PRO A 34 -5.86 -4.42 5.26
CA PRO A 34 -4.86 -3.92 6.19
C PRO A 34 -4.30 -2.57 5.74
N SER A 35 -3.92 -1.73 6.71
CA SER A 35 -3.42 -0.38 6.44
C SER A 35 -2.13 -0.42 5.60
N HIS A 36 -2.12 0.32 4.48
CA HIS A 36 -0.96 0.41 3.60
C HIS A 36 -0.10 1.63 3.96
N ILE A 37 1.22 1.43 4.04
CA ILE A 37 2.21 2.51 4.17
C ILE A 37 2.17 3.50 3.00
N ARG A 38 1.61 3.10 1.85
CA ARG A 38 1.41 3.93 0.66
C ARG A 38 0.03 4.59 0.57
N SER A 39 -0.82 4.43 1.57
CA SER A 39 -2.18 4.99 1.55
C SER A 39 -2.14 6.53 1.64
N ILE A 40 -2.70 7.20 0.64
CA ILE A 40 -2.78 8.67 0.62
C ILE A 40 -3.73 9.14 1.73
N SER A 41 -4.85 8.43 1.93
CA SER A 41 -5.78 8.69 3.05
C SER A 41 -5.07 8.59 4.40
N GLY A 42 -4.24 7.54 4.60
CA GLY A 42 -3.46 7.38 5.82
C GLY A 42 -2.44 8.49 6.04
N ALA A 43 -1.74 8.92 4.98
CA ALA A 43 -0.80 10.03 5.07
C ALA A 43 -1.47 11.38 5.34
N LEU A 44 -2.65 11.63 4.74
CA LEU A 44 -3.46 12.82 5.02
C LEU A 44 -3.93 12.84 6.48
N ASP A 45 -4.30 11.69 7.03
CA ASP A 45 -4.73 11.59 8.42
C ASP A 45 -3.56 11.84 9.39
N LEU A 46 -2.38 11.28 9.09
CA LEU A 46 -1.12 11.56 9.80
C LEU A 46 -0.71 13.05 9.71
N ALA A 47 -0.98 13.69 8.58
CA ALA A 47 -0.72 15.12 8.38
C ALA A 47 -1.76 16.04 9.07
N GLY A 48 -2.79 15.48 9.71
CA GLY A 48 -3.83 16.23 10.42
C GLY A 48 -5.02 16.66 9.55
N TRP A 49 -5.10 16.20 8.30
CA TRP A 49 -6.18 16.50 7.36
C TRP A 49 -7.25 15.40 7.30
N SER A 50 -7.77 15.00 8.45
CA SER A 50 -8.73 13.88 8.58
C SER A 50 -10.02 14.02 7.76
N ARG A 51 -10.48 15.25 7.47
CA ARG A 51 -11.64 15.48 6.58
C ARG A 51 -11.33 15.11 5.14
N LEU A 52 -10.14 15.48 4.65
CA LEU A 52 -9.68 15.13 3.31
C LEU A 52 -9.37 13.63 3.23
N ALA A 53 -8.79 13.05 4.28
CA ALA A 53 -8.53 11.62 4.36
C ALA A 53 -9.79 10.77 4.16
N LYS A 54 -10.93 11.19 4.71
CA LYS A 54 -12.24 10.52 4.53
C LYS A 54 -12.81 10.66 3.12
N PHE A 55 -12.48 11.74 2.42
CA PHE A 55 -12.94 11.99 1.06
C PHE A 55 -12.07 11.28 0.01
N VAL A 56 -10.79 11.06 0.32
CA VAL A 56 -9.87 10.35 -0.56
C VAL A 56 -10.25 8.87 -0.61
N PRO A 57 -10.46 8.30 -1.81
CA PRO A 57 -10.82 6.91 -1.93
C PRO A 57 -9.65 6.00 -1.55
N LYS A 58 -9.96 4.88 -0.90
CA LYS A 58 -8.97 3.89 -0.40
C LYS A 58 -8.10 3.25 -1.50
N PHE A 59 -8.48 3.38 -2.77
CA PHE A 59 -7.69 2.89 -3.90
C PHE A 59 -6.55 3.84 -4.31
N LEU A 60 -6.57 5.11 -3.87
CA LEU A 60 -5.50 6.07 -4.18
C LEU A 60 -4.27 5.78 -3.32
N ARG A 61 -3.13 5.51 -3.97
CA ARG A 61 -1.87 5.17 -3.31
C ARG A 61 -0.72 5.98 -3.88
N PHE A 62 0.28 6.21 -3.04
CA PHE A 62 1.54 6.77 -3.50
C PHE A 62 2.23 5.79 -4.45
N PRO A 63 2.65 6.25 -5.64
CA PRO A 63 3.48 5.45 -6.53
C PRO A 63 4.86 5.24 -5.91
N TYR A 64 5.56 4.19 -6.33
CA TYR A 64 6.88 3.83 -5.77
C TYR A 64 7.91 4.96 -5.89
N TRP A 65 7.87 5.76 -6.97
CA TRP A 65 8.75 6.93 -7.11
C TRP A 65 8.51 7.97 -6.00
N ALA A 66 7.26 8.17 -5.55
CA ALA A 66 6.94 9.15 -4.52
C ALA A 66 7.48 8.71 -3.15
N LEU A 67 7.38 7.41 -2.85
CA LEU A 67 8.04 6.84 -1.68
C LEU A 67 9.56 6.99 -1.75
N HIS A 68 10.17 6.66 -2.89
CA HIS A 68 11.61 6.83 -3.08
C HIS A 68 12.04 8.28 -2.86
N MET A 69 11.29 9.26 -3.37
CA MET A 69 11.57 10.67 -3.12
C MET A 69 11.40 11.07 -1.65
N SER A 70 10.42 10.51 -0.94
CA SER A 70 10.27 10.72 0.50
C SER A 70 11.41 10.10 1.31
N SER A 71 12.04 9.04 0.80
CA SER A 71 13.13 8.32 1.47
C SER A 71 14.52 8.87 1.16
N ASN A 72 14.68 9.80 0.20
CA ASN A 72 15.96 10.41 -0.21
C ASN A 72 16.62 11.29 0.87
N LYS A 73 16.21 11.18 2.13
CA LYS A 73 16.77 11.92 3.26
C LYS A 73 17.73 11.08 4.13
N PHE A 74 18.17 9.93 3.62
CA PHE A 74 19.28 9.14 4.15
C PHE A 74 20.17 8.65 3.01
#